data_AF-Q0AUV9-F1
#
_entry.id   AF-Q0AUV9-F1
#
_cell.length_a   1.000
_cell.length_b   1.000
_cell.length_c   1.000
_cell.angle_alpha   90.00
_cell.angle_beta   90.00
_cell.angle_gamma   90.00
#
_symmetry.space_group_name_H-M   'P 1'
#
loop_
_entity.id
_entity.type
_entity.pdbx_description
1 polymer ?
#
loop_
_entity_poly.entity_id
_entity_poly.type
_entity_poly.pdbx_seq_one_letter_code
_entity_poly.pdbx_strand_id
1 'polypeptide(L)'
;MELLNEQYQPIVKHKRLYGQNQELMDWLPYLTTLAKRPNALKYTGFYRELPDPWQDYFNNLDYAEKKKSLNLLVRMITETDMDTATICLLETLDSGKADADSILLSYRRLTEPTFNDFLPLLSAGINSPAIYTPDLTCYDTFLKAGECR
;
A
#
# COMPACT_ATOMS: atom_id res chain seq x y z
N MET A 1 -36.79 -5.35 -16.79
CA MET A 1 -38.12 -4.73 -16.74
C MET A 1 -37.91 -3.36 -16.14
N GLU A 2 -37.86 -2.36 -17.01
CA GLU A 2 -37.68 -0.97 -16.65
C GLU A 2 -39.06 -0.43 -16.24
N LEU A 3 -39.19 0.02 -14.99
CA LEU A 3 -40.35 0.78 -14.55
C LEU A 3 -40.02 2.26 -14.80
N LEU A 4 -40.67 2.85 -15.80
CA LEU A 4 -40.59 4.28 -16.08
C LEU A 4 -41.53 5.04 -15.14
N ASN A 5 -41.08 6.18 -14.59
CA ASN A 5 -41.96 7.21 -14.04
C ASN A 5 -42.48 8.13 -15.17
N GLU A 6 -43.61 8.81 -14.92
CA GLU A 6 -44.39 9.62 -15.87
C GLU A 6 -43.65 10.80 -16.55
N GLN A 7 -42.37 11.04 -16.21
CA GLN A 7 -41.52 12.10 -16.78
C GLN A 7 -40.40 11.57 -17.70
N TYR A 8 -40.45 10.32 -18.14
CA TYR A 8 -39.48 9.76 -19.11
C TYR A 8 -38.00 9.90 -18.72
N GLN A 9 -37.70 10.05 -17.43
CA GLN A 9 -36.33 10.02 -16.92
C GLN A 9 -35.95 8.58 -16.54
N PRO A 10 -34.84 8.03 -17.06
CA PRO A 10 -34.41 6.67 -16.76
C PRO A 10 -33.86 6.59 -15.32
N ILE A 11 -34.72 6.18 -14.38
CA ILE A 11 -34.32 5.98 -12.99
C ILE A 11 -33.79 4.54 -12.88
N VAL A 12 -32.47 4.40 -13.03
CA VAL A 12 -31.66 3.23 -12.68
C VAL A 12 -31.89 1.96 -13.54
N LYS A 13 -30.99 1.76 -14.51
CA LYS A 13 -30.85 0.50 -15.24
C LYS A 13 -30.19 -0.56 -14.37
N HIS A 14 -30.96 -1.43 -13.72
CA HIS A 14 -30.41 -2.69 -13.21
C HIS A 14 -30.31 -3.70 -14.35
N LYS A 15 -29.08 -3.99 -14.77
CA LYS A 15 -28.77 -5.02 -15.76
C LYS A 15 -29.09 -6.39 -15.15
N ARG A 16 -30.28 -6.94 -15.46
CA ARG A 16 -30.64 -8.31 -15.08
C ARG A 16 -29.64 -9.28 -15.74
N LEU A 17 -28.78 -9.92 -14.94
CA LEU A 17 -27.83 -10.93 -15.40
C LEU A 17 -28.25 -12.28 -14.79
N TYR A 18 -29.04 -13.05 -15.54
CA TYR A 18 -29.32 -14.45 -15.19
C TYR A 18 -28.20 -15.30 -15.77
N GLY A 19 -27.32 -15.83 -14.91
CA GLY A 19 -26.24 -16.72 -15.30
C GLY A 19 -25.69 -17.45 -14.08
N GLN A 20 -25.90 -18.76 -14.02
CA GLN A 20 -25.33 -19.66 -13.02
C GLN A 20 -23.79 -19.49 -13.01
N ASN A 21 -23.26 -18.83 -11.98
CA ASN A 21 -21.83 -18.66 -11.68
C ASN A 21 -21.03 -17.61 -12.46
N GLN A 22 -21.55 -16.39 -12.67
CA GLN A 22 -20.69 -15.26 -13.04
C GLN A 22 -21.42 -13.93 -12.81
N GLU A 23 -21.58 -13.60 -11.54
CA GLU A 23 -21.92 -12.25 -11.12
C GLU A 23 -20.60 -11.58 -10.74
N LEU A 24 -19.90 -11.01 -11.71
CA LEU A 24 -18.99 -9.88 -11.46
C LEU A 24 -19.86 -8.73 -10.96
N MET A 25 -20.38 -8.88 -9.74
CA MET A 25 -21.08 -7.84 -9.03
C MET A 25 -20.04 -6.76 -8.81
N ASP A 26 -20.38 -5.51 -9.10
CA ASP A 26 -19.49 -4.39 -8.77
C ASP A 26 -19.36 -4.35 -7.24
N TRP A 27 -18.33 -5.03 -6.72
CA TRP A 27 -18.14 -5.22 -5.29
C TRP A 27 -17.61 -3.95 -4.62
N LEU A 28 -17.06 -3.00 -5.39
CA LEU A 28 -16.50 -1.73 -4.90
C LEU A 28 -17.42 -0.95 -3.94
N PRO A 29 -18.71 -0.67 -4.25
CA PRO A 29 -19.63 0.00 -3.33
C PRO A 29 -19.92 -0.82 -2.06
N TYR A 30 -19.90 -2.15 -2.17
CA TYR A 30 -20.14 -3.05 -1.04
C TYR A 30 -18.90 -3.27 -0.19
N LEU A 31 -17.70 -3.19 -0.77
CA LEU A 31 -16.41 -3.37 -0.12
C LEU A 31 -16.18 -2.34 0.98
N THR A 32 -16.63 -1.10 0.78
CA THR A 32 -16.60 -0.06 1.82
C THR A 32 -17.45 -0.45 3.04
N THR A 33 -18.57 -1.13 2.80
CA THR A 33 -19.45 -1.65 3.87
C THR A 33 -18.88 -2.92 4.50
N LEU A 34 -18.25 -3.79 3.71
CA LEU A 34 -17.56 -5.00 4.17
C LEU A 34 -16.31 -4.67 4.99
N ALA A 35 -15.60 -3.58 4.67
CA ALA A 35 -14.50 -3.06 5.48
C ALA A 35 -14.94 -2.66 6.90
N LYS A 36 -16.22 -2.36 7.11
CA LYS A 36 -16.76 -2.14 8.47
C LYS A 36 -16.97 -3.47 9.23
N ARG A 37 -17.14 -4.59 8.52
CA ARG A 37 -17.40 -5.93 9.07
C ARG A 37 -16.52 -6.99 8.38
N PRO A 38 -15.20 -7.02 8.67
CA PRO A 38 -14.27 -7.91 7.98
C PRO A 38 -14.55 -9.41 8.22
N ASN A 39 -15.27 -9.79 9.28
CA ASN A 39 -15.68 -11.18 9.50
C ASN A 39 -16.68 -11.69 8.44
N ALA A 40 -17.44 -10.79 7.80
CA ALA A 40 -18.35 -11.15 6.73
C ALA A 40 -17.61 -11.44 5.41
N LEU A 41 -16.35 -10.98 5.28
CA LEU A 41 -15.55 -11.11 4.05
C LEU A 41 -15.44 -12.57 3.60
N LYS A 42 -15.22 -13.52 4.51
CA LYS A 42 -15.04 -14.94 4.19
C LYS A 42 -16.26 -15.59 3.51
N TYR A 43 -17.43 -14.97 3.67
CA TYR A 43 -18.71 -15.48 3.14
C TYR A 43 -19.16 -14.73 1.89
N THR A 44 -18.39 -13.76 1.39
CA THR A 44 -18.75 -13.02 0.18
C THR A 44 -18.23 -13.69 -1.08
N GLY A 45 -18.91 -13.44 -2.20
CA GLY A 45 -18.45 -13.88 -3.52
C GLY A 45 -17.08 -13.30 -3.87
N PHE A 46 -16.81 -12.06 -3.46
CA PHE A 46 -15.50 -11.41 -3.64
C PHE A 46 -14.33 -12.22 -3.06
N TYR A 47 -14.48 -12.81 -1.86
CA TYR A 47 -13.43 -13.62 -1.26
C TYR A 47 -13.16 -14.93 -2.04
N ARG A 48 -14.18 -15.47 -2.72
CA ARG A 48 -14.03 -16.65 -3.57
C ARG A 48 -13.38 -16.35 -4.91
N GLU A 49 -13.56 -15.12 -5.41
CA GLU A 49 -12.97 -14.64 -6.65
C GLU A 49 -11.54 -14.12 -6.46
N LEU A 50 -11.12 -13.89 -5.20
CA LEU A 50 -9.77 -13.46 -4.87
C LEU A 50 -8.74 -14.58 -5.12
N PRO A 51 -7.51 -14.23 -5.56
CA PRO A 51 -6.41 -15.19 -5.68
C PRO A 51 -6.11 -15.87 -4.34
N ASP A 52 -5.71 -17.15 -4.38
CA ASP A 52 -5.26 -17.94 -3.22
C ASP A 52 -4.32 -17.19 -2.24
N PRO A 53 -3.27 -16.44 -2.68
CA PRO A 53 -2.39 -15.73 -1.74
C PRO A 53 -3.13 -14.67 -0.91
N TRP A 54 -4.16 -14.03 -1.46
CA TRP A 54 -4.98 -13.08 -0.69
C TRP A 54 -5.86 -13.79 0.33
N GLN A 55 -6.41 -14.94 -0.03
CA GLN A 55 -7.23 -15.75 0.89
C GLN A 55 -6.41 -16.20 2.09
N ASP A 56 -5.20 -16.74 1.87
CA ASP A 56 -4.31 -17.15 2.95
C ASP A 56 -3.88 -15.96 3.83
N TYR A 57 -3.51 -14.84 3.20
CA TYR A 57 -3.17 -13.61 3.90
C TYR A 57 -4.31 -13.13 4.81
N PHE A 58 -5.53 -13.03 4.29
CA PHE A 58 -6.68 -12.65 5.10
C PHE A 58 -7.06 -13.70 6.14
N ASN A 59 -6.69 -14.97 5.99
CA ASN A 59 -6.99 -15.97 7.01
C ASN A 59 -6.11 -15.79 8.26
N ASN A 60 -4.84 -15.40 8.07
CA ASN A 60 -3.84 -15.26 9.14
C ASN A 60 -3.90 -13.92 9.91
N LEU A 61 -4.59 -12.90 9.39
CA LEU A 61 -4.66 -11.57 10.01
C LEU A 61 -5.66 -11.42 11.16
N ASP A 62 -5.39 -10.45 12.05
CA ASP A 62 -6.33 -10.01 13.09
C ASP A 62 -7.48 -9.15 12.54
N TYR A 63 -8.55 -8.93 13.30
CA TYR A 63 -9.73 -8.15 12.90
C TYR A 63 -9.37 -6.71 12.47
N ALA A 64 -8.50 -6.05 13.23
CA ALA A 64 -8.09 -4.67 12.95
C ALA A 64 -7.26 -4.59 11.66
N GLU A 65 -6.40 -5.57 11.44
CA GLU A 65 -5.49 -5.65 10.30
C GLU A 65 -6.21 -6.06 9.01
N LYS A 66 -7.18 -6.99 9.12
CA LYS A 66 -8.09 -7.35 8.02
C LYS A 66 -8.80 -6.14 7.46
N LYS A 67 -9.31 -5.27 8.34
CA LYS A 67 -9.99 -4.04 7.90
C LYS A 67 -9.05 -3.11 7.14
N LYS A 68 -7.83 -2.90 7.65
CA LYS A 68 -6.82 -2.06 6.98
C LYS A 68 -6.42 -2.64 5.63
N SER A 69 -6.08 -3.92 5.60
CA SER A 69 -5.66 -4.66 4.41
C SER A 69 -6.76 -4.71 3.35
N LEU A 70 -8.02 -4.90 3.75
CA LEU A 70 -9.14 -4.88 2.81
C LEU A 70 -9.34 -3.49 2.21
N ASN A 71 -9.32 -2.43 3.02
CA ASN A 71 -9.47 -1.07 2.52
C ASN A 71 -8.31 -0.69 1.56
N LEU A 72 -7.11 -1.19 1.84
CA LEU A 72 -5.95 -1.01 0.99
C LEU A 72 -6.11 -1.74 -0.35
N LEU A 73 -6.51 -3.01 -0.32
CA LEU A 73 -6.78 -3.81 -1.52
C LEU A 73 -7.84 -3.13 -2.42
N VAL A 74 -8.92 -2.63 -1.82
CA VAL A 74 -9.98 -1.90 -2.54
C VAL A 74 -9.41 -0.67 -3.25
N ARG A 75 -8.56 0.09 -2.55
CA ARG A 75 -7.87 1.24 -3.13
C ARG A 75 -7.00 0.82 -4.31
N MET A 76 -6.16 -0.22 -4.17
CA MET A 76 -5.29 -0.71 -5.25
C MET A 76 -6.07 -1.14 -6.49
N ILE A 77 -7.18 -1.87 -6.31
CA ILE A 77 -8.03 -2.33 -7.42
C ILE A 77 -8.75 -1.15 -8.08
N THR A 78 -9.04 -0.07 -7.35
CA THR A 78 -9.68 1.13 -7.89
C THR A 78 -8.70 1.98 -8.72
N GLU A 79 -7.43 2.03 -8.31
CA GLU A 79 -6.40 2.84 -8.95
C GLU A 79 -5.64 2.12 -10.07
N THR A 80 -5.49 0.80 -10.00
CA THR A 80 -4.77 -0.02 -10.98
C THR A 80 -5.58 -1.29 -11.27
N ASP A 81 -5.09 -2.47 -10.86
CA ASP A 81 -5.65 -3.77 -11.21
C ASP A 81 -5.38 -4.78 -10.08
N MET A 82 -6.14 -5.88 -10.08
CA MET A 82 -6.00 -6.96 -9.09
C MET A 82 -4.67 -7.72 -9.22
N ASP A 83 -4.13 -7.81 -10.44
CA ASP A 83 -2.89 -8.49 -10.77
C ASP A 83 -1.70 -7.77 -10.10
N THR A 84 -1.63 -6.45 -10.26
CA THR A 84 -0.62 -5.59 -9.64
C THR A 84 -0.68 -5.69 -8.11
N ALA A 85 -1.87 -5.67 -7.52
CA ALA A 85 -2.05 -5.85 -6.09
C ALA A 85 -1.49 -7.21 -5.61
N THR A 86 -1.71 -8.28 -6.37
CA THR A 86 -1.23 -9.63 -6.05
C THR A 86 0.29 -9.73 -6.14
N ILE A 87 0.91 -9.10 -7.13
CA ILE A 87 2.38 -9.01 -7.24
C ILE A 87 2.97 -8.29 -6.02
N CYS A 88 2.36 -7.17 -5.59
CA CYS A 88 2.79 -6.44 -4.40
C CYS A 88 2.72 -7.30 -3.13
N LEU A 89 1.65 -8.08 -2.99
CA LEU A 89 1.48 -8.98 -1.85
C LEU A 89 2.59 -10.05 -1.83
N LEU A 90 2.86 -10.68 -2.96
CA LEU A 90 3.91 -11.70 -3.08
C LEU A 90 5.30 -11.15 -2.78
N GLU A 91 5.65 -9.97 -3.31
CA GLU A 91 6.91 -9.28 -3.00
C GLU A 91 7.04 -9.01 -1.49
N THR A 92 5.94 -8.62 -0.84
CA THR A 92 5.95 -8.32 0.59
C THR A 92 6.05 -9.59 1.45
N LEU A 93 5.42 -10.68 1.01
CA LEU A 93 5.54 -11.99 1.67
C LEU A 93 6.97 -12.53 1.60
N ASP A 94 7.67 -12.35 0.48
CA ASP A 94 9.10 -12.69 0.33
C ASP A 94 9.98 -11.90 1.31
N SER A 95 9.66 -10.62 1.53
CA SER A 95 10.34 -9.77 2.52
C SER A 95 10.09 -10.16 3.99
N GLY A 96 9.22 -11.13 4.26
CA GLY A 96 9.04 -11.77 5.57
C GLY A 96 8.05 -11.09 6.53
N LYS A 97 7.58 -9.87 6.24
CA LYS A 97 6.50 -9.22 6.98
C LYS A 97 5.47 -8.59 6.05
N ALA A 98 4.39 -9.34 5.82
CA ALA A 98 3.20 -8.86 5.13
C ALA A 98 2.32 -8.08 6.10
N ASP A 99 2.63 -6.81 6.29
CA ASP A 99 1.76 -5.84 6.94
C ASP A 99 1.05 -4.99 5.88
N ALA A 100 -0.13 -4.45 6.19
CA ALA A 100 -0.85 -3.56 5.27
C ALA A 100 0.02 -2.38 4.81
N ASP A 101 0.86 -1.85 5.69
CA ASP A 101 1.77 -0.74 5.35
C ASP A 101 2.89 -1.18 4.40
N SER A 102 3.45 -2.37 4.61
CA SER A 102 4.47 -2.95 3.71
C SER A 102 3.91 -3.18 2.30
N ILE A 103 2.67 -3.70 2.20
CA ILE A 103 2.02 -3.90 0.88
C ILE A 103 1.75 -2.54 0.22
N LEU A 104 1.34 -1.52 0.99
CA LEU A 104 1.17 -0.16 0.48
C LEU A 104 2.51 0.41 -0.03
N LEU A 105 3.61 0.16 0.67
CA LEU A 105 4.94 0.59 0.27
C LEU A 105 5.36 -0.06 -1.06
N SER A 106 5.19 -1.38 -1.19
CA SER A 106 5.47 -2.12 -2.44
C SER A 106 4.60 -1.60 -3.59
N TYR A 107 3.31 -1.36 -3.34
CA TYR A 107 2.39 -0.78 -4.33
C TYR A 107 2.81 0.62 -4.76
N ARG A 108 3.13 1.50 -3.80
CA ARG A 108 3.64 2.84 -4.05
C ARG A 108 4.91 2.82 -4.89
N ARG A 109 5.84 1.92 -4.59
CA ARG A 109 7.07 1.73 -5.38
C ARG A 109 6.79 1.32 -6.83
N LEU A 110 5.73 0.55 -7.08
CA LEU A 110 5.34 0.08 -8.41
C LEU A 110 4.55 1.12 -9.21
N THR A 111 3.65 1.87 -8.55
CA THR A 111 2.73 2.81 -9.21
C THR A 111 3.28 4.23 -9.28
N GLU A 112 4.04 4.66 -8.28
CA GLU A 112 4.63 5.99 -8.29
C GLU A 112 5.85 5.98 -9.21
N PRO A 113 5.92 6.88 -10.21
CA PRO A 113 7.13 7.08 -10.98
C PRO A 113 8.20 7.51 -9.99
N THR A 114 9.15 6.61 -9.77
CA THR A 114 10.18 6.73 -8.74
C THR A 114 10.67 8.17 -8.63
N PHE A 115 10.43 8.82 -7.49
CA PHE A 115 11.17 10.02 -7.10
C PHE A 115 12.67 9.73 -6.91
N ASN A 116 13.17 8.54 -7.32
CA ASN A 116 14.60 8.32 -7.53
C ASN A 116 15.14 8.97 -8.81
N ASP A 117 14.30 9.57 -9.66
CA ASP A 117 14.84 10.47 -10.71
C ASP A 117 15.32 11.81 -10.12
N PHE A 118 14.78 12.22 -8.96
CA PHE A 118 15.11 13.49 -8.28
C PHE A 118 16.04 13.35 -7.07
N LEU A 119 16.26 12.15 -6.55
CA LEU A 119 17.47 11.92 -5.79
C LEU A 119 18.55 11.69 -6.84
N PRO A 120 19.48 12.66 -7.08
CA PRO A 120 20.70 12.28 -7.76
C PRO A 120 21.19 11.08 -6.98
N LEU A 121 21.39 9.96 -7.69
CA LEU A 121 22.13 8.82 -7.21
C LEU A 121 23.21 9.43 -6.31
N LEU A 122 23.08 9.29 -4.99
CA LEU A 122 24.19 9.59 -4.10
C LEU A 122 25.14 8.43 -4.39
N SER A 123 25.75 8.55 -5.56
CA SER A 123 26.88 7.80 -6.04
C SER A 123 27.74 7.63 -4.81
N ALA A 124 28.08 6.39 -4.51
CA ALA A 124 29.02 5.99 -3.49
C ALA A 124 30.38 6.66 -3.78
N GLY A 125 30.43 7.96 -3.53
CA GLY A 125 31.21 8.97 -4.22
C GLY A 125 30.79 10.38 -3.77
N ILE A 126 29.94 10.49 -2.73
CA ILE A 126 30.03 11.63 -1.83
C ILE A 126 31.47 11.59 -1.34
N ASN A 127 32.27 12.55 -1.82
CA ASN A 127 33.54 12.93 -1.20
C ASN A 127 33.36 12.75 0.30
N SER A 128 34.04 11.75 0.87
CA SER A 128 34.13 11.63 2.33
C SER A 128 34.42 13.05 2.82
N PRO A 129 33.60 13.65 3.71
CA PRO A 129 33.92 14.99 4.17
C PRO A 129 35.33 14.89 4.68
N ALA A 130 36.28 15.56 4.00
CA ALA A 130 37.68 15.47 4.34
C ALA A 130 37.73 15.74 5.83
N ILE A 131 38.11 14.73 6.63
CA ILE A 131 38.06 14.83 8.08
C ILE A 131 39.03 15.96 8.40
N TYR A 132 38.48 17.14 8.64
CA TYR A 132 39.25 18.31 8.98
C TYR A 132 39.63 18.12 10.43
N THR A 133 40.87 17.68 10.66
CA THR A 133 41.46 17.68 11.99
C THR A 133 41.90 19.11 12.28
N PRO A 134 41.19 19.87 13.14
CA PRO A 134 41.64 21.21 13.49
C PRO A 134 43.02 21.10 14.17
N ASP A 135 44.00 21.88 13.70
CA ASP A 135 45.29 21.96 14.35
C ASP A 135 45.13 22.74 15.67
N LEU A 136 45.15 22.00 16.78
CA LEU A 136 44.93 22.53 18.14
C LEU A 136 46.24 23.09 18.75
N THR A 137 47.36 23.04 18.03
CA THR A 137 48.69 23.47 18.51
C THR A 137 48.72 24.95 18.89
N CYS A 138 47.87 25.77 18.23
CA CYS A 138 47.72 27.19 18.55
C CYS A 138 47.16 27.42 19.98
N TYR A 139 46.26 26.55 20.45
CA TYR A 139 45.71 26.64 21.80
C TYR A 139 46.65 26.06 22.88
N ASP A 140 47.47 25.04 22.56
CA ASP A 140 48.45 24.46 23.51
C ASP A 140 49.47 25.49 24.00
N THR A 141 49.93 26.36 23.10
CA THR A 141 50.88 27.43 23.43
C THR A 141 50.26 28.46 24.37
N PHE A 142 48.96 28.74 24.21
CA PHE A 142 48.23 29.70 25.04
C PHE A 142 47.93 29.13 26.44
N LEU A 143 47.69 27.82 26.55
CA LEU A 143 47.47 27.14 27.83
C LEU A 143 48.76 27.04 28.66
N LYS A 144 49.91 26.72 28.04
CA LYS A 144 51.22 26.65 28.72
C LYS A 144 51.69 27.99 29.32
N ALA A 145 51.25 29.12 28.75
CA ALA A 145 51.60 30.44 29.27
C ALA A 145 50.92 30.77 30.61
N GLY A 146 49.88 30.03 31.01
CA GLY A 146 49.18 30.20 32.29
C GLY A 146 49.76 29.38 33.45
N GLU A 147 50.75 28.51 33.18
CA GLU A 147 51.29 27.55 34.16
C GLU A 147 52.52 28.08 34.91
N CYS A 148 52.98 29.29 34.58
CA CYS A 148 54.07 29.97 35.28
C CYS A 148 53.49 30.91 36.34
N ARG A 149 53.19 30.38 37.52
CA ARG A 149 52.91 31.16 38.74
C ARG A 149 53.77 30.66 39.90
#